data_AF-A0A8R1DRR1-F1
#
_entry.id   AF-A0A8R1DRR1-F1
#
_cell.length_a   1.000
_cell.length_b   1.000
_cell.length_c   1.000
_cell.angle_alpha   90.00
_cell.angle_beta   90.00
_cell.angle_gamma   90.00
#
_symmetry.space_group_name_H-M   'P 1'
#
loop_
_entity.id
_entity.type
_entity.pdbx_description
1 polymer ?
#
loop_
_entity_poly.entity_id
_entity_poly.type
_entity_poly.pdbx_seq_one_letter_code
_entity_poly.pdbx_strand_id
1 'polypeptide(L)'
;MHRRYLANQYLDDPDEKSRRASNGIQSTASPEDGTVADKQVEREQWSGKLDFLLSVVGFAVDLGNIWRFPYLCFKNGGGVFLIPYSIMVLLTGVPLFYMELCLGQYYRKGAITTWGRVCPLFKGIGYCVILTAFYVDFFYNVILAWGLHFLYTSFSFNLPWASCNNTYNSDACYEPHWSDDGTAKCRSANQSVSSEKISAAEEYF
;
A
#
# COMPACT_ATOMS: atom_id res chain seq x y z
N MET A 1 -21.78 28.33 -18.72
CA MET A 1 -20.37 28.78 -18.73
C MET A 1 -20.20 30.29 -18.59
N HIS A 2 -21.08 31.12 -19.17
CA HIS A 2 -20.87 32.58 -19.23
C HIS A 2 -20.84 33.33 -17.88
N ARG A 3 -21.60 32.88 -16.86
CA ARG A 3 -21.62 33.53 -15.52
C ARG A 3 -20.35 33.34 -14.69
N ARG A 4 -19.49 32.36 -15.01
CA ARG A 4 -18.23 32.14 -14.28
C ARG A 4 -17.10 33.06 -14.73
N TYR A 5 -17.14 33.55 -15.97
CA TYR A 5 -16.14 34.47 -16.49
C TYR A 5 -16.25 35.87 -15.88
N LEU A 6 -17.48 36.35 -15.64
CA LEU A 6 -17.70 37.69 -15.06
C LEU A 6 -17.27 37.81 -13.59
N ALA A 7 -17.30 36.71 -12.83
CA ALA A 7 -16.84 36.71 -11.44
C ALA A 7 -15.31 36.81 -11.32
N ASN A 8 -14.57 36.21 -12.26
CA ASN A 8 -13.11 36.27 -12.26
C ASN A 8 -12.58 37.65 -12.67
N GLN A 9 -13.32 38.39 -13.49
CA GLN A 9 -12.86 39.70 -13.99
C GLN A 9 -13.02 40.84 -12.96
N TYR A 10 -13.80 40.62 -11.89
CA TYR A 10 -13.98 41.57 -10.79
C TYR A 10 -12.90 41.41 -9.69
N LEU A 11 -12.17 40.29 -9.68
CA LEU A 11 -11.17 39.97 -8.64
C LEU A 11 -9.75 40.45 -8.96
N ASP A 12 -9.54 41.11 -10.12
CA ASP A 12 -8.26 41.67 -10.56
C ASP A 12 -8.13 43.18 -10.24
N ASP A 13 -8.83 43.68 -9.21
CA ASP A 13 -8.70 45.09 -8.77
C ASP A 13 -7.48 45.27 -7.83
N PRO A 14 -6.49 46.09 -8.20
CA PRO A 14 -5.23 46.24 -7.45
C PRO A 14 -5.39 46.87 -6.05
N ASP A 15 -6.52 47.52 -5.74
CA ASP A 15 -6.75 48.17 -4.44
C ASP A 15 -7.06 47.17 -3.30
N GLU A 16 -7.50 45.96 -3.61
CA GLU A 16 -7.81 44.93 -2.59
C GLU A 16 -6.54 44.27 -2.03
N LYS A 17 -5.48 44.18 -2.85
CA LYS A 17 -4.17 43.66 -2.44
C LYS A 17 -3.49 44.54 -1.40
N SER A 18 -3.68 45.86 -1.51
CA SER A 18 -3.13 46.84 -0.56
C SER A 18 -3.80 46.76 0.82
N ARG A 19 -5.13 46.55 0.87
CA ARG A 19 -5.87 46.42 2.14
C ARG A 19 -5.54 45.14 2.91
N ARG A 20 -5.17 44.04 2.22
CA ARG A 20 -4.77 42.78 2.88
C ARG A 20 -3.45 42.87 3.65
N ALA A 21 -2.53 43.75 3.25
CA ALA A 21 -1.23 43.90 3.92
C ALA A 21 -1.34 44.64 5.27
N SER A 22 -2.34 45.50 5.44
CA SER A 22 -2.49 46.34 6.65
C SER A 22 -3.20 45.63 7.82
N ASN A 23 -3.92 44.53 7.57
CA ASN A 23 -4.79 43.91 8.59
C ASN A 23 -4.11 42.75 9.37
N GLY A 24 -2.78 42.62 9.30
CA GLY A 24 -2.02 41.51 9.88
C GLY A 24 -1.73 41.58 11.38
N ILE A 25 -2.20 42.58 12.13
CA ILE A 25 -1.88 42.72 13.56
C ILE A 25 -3.08 43.30 14.32
N GLN A 26 -3.79 42.45 15.10
CA GLN A 26 -4.25 42.66 16.48
C GLN A 26 -5.34 41.62 16.81
N SER A 27 -5.06 40.71 17.77
CA SER A 27 -6.04 39.78 18.35
C SER A 27 -6.53 40.33 19.68
N THR A 28 -7.82 40.67 19.79
CA THR A 28 -8.53 40.86 21.07
C THR A 28 -9.98 40.42 20.93
N ALA A 29 -10.48 39.76 21.97
CA ALA A 29 -11.72 38.97 22.04
C ALA A 29 -13.03 39.77 22.17
N SER A 30 -14.14 39.05 21.86
CA SER A 30 -15.56 39.15 22.30
C SER A 30 -16.62 39.47 21.22
N PRO A 31 -17.89 39.03 21.41
CA PRO A 31 -18.60 38.18 20.45
C PRO A 31 -19.81 38.85 19.75
N GLU A 32 -20.45 38.07 18.87
CA GLU A 32 -21.75 38.28 18.18
C GLU A 32 -21.68 38.94 16.78
N ASP A 33 -21.86 38.14 15.72
CA ASP A 33 -23.07 38.16 14.89
C ASP A 33 -22.97 37.08 13.78
N GLY A 34 -24.10 36.43 13.52
CA GLY A 34 -24.23 35.26 12.67
C GLY A 34 -24.06 35.55 11.20
N THR A 35 -22.88 35.25 10.67
CA THR A 35 -22.74 34.68 9.33
C THR A 35 -21.68 33.58 9.40
N VAL A 36 -22.11 32.32 9.37
CA VAL A 36 -21.20 31.21 9.09
C VAL A 36 -20.80 31.37 7.63
N ALA A 37 -19.78 32.20 7.40
CA ALA A 37 -19.07 32.21 6.13
C ALA A 37 -18.57 30.77 5.93
N ASP A 38 -19.16 30.09 4.93
CA ASP A 38 -18.70 28.80 4.42
C ASP A 38 -17.24 28.98 3.99
N LYS A 39 -16.32 28.81 4.94
CA LYS A 39 -14.89 28.70 4.66
C LYS A 39 -14.78 27.40 3.88
N GLN A 40 -14.84 27.51 2.54
CA GLN A 40 -14.53 26.41 1.65
C GLN A 40 -13.15 25.91 2.05
N VAL A 41 -13.11 24.75 2.72
CA VAL A 41 -11.86 24.13 3.14
C VAL A 41 -11.11 23.79 1.86
N GLU A 42 -10.06 24.56 1.59
CA GLU A 42 -9.18 24.30 0.46
C GLU A 42 -8.52 22.95 0.67
N ARG A 43 -8.49 22.12 -0.37
CA ARG A 43 -7.93 20.78 -0.26
C ARG A 43 -6.41 20.88 -0.12
N GLU A 44 -5.89 20.22 0.91
CA GLU A 44 -4.44 20.04 1.12
C GLU A 44 -3.77 19.46 -0.14
N GLN A 45 -2.66 20.08 -0.54
CA GLN A 45 -1.90 19.72 -1.73
C GLN A 45 -0.54 19.16 -1.32
N TRP A 46 0.01 18.26 -2.14
CA TRP A 46 1.34 17.72 -1.95
C TRP A 46 2.41 18.82 -1.93
N SER A 47 3.33 18.74 -0.97
CA SER A 47 4.48 19.64 -0.83
C SER A 47 5.40 19.61 -2.06
N GLY A 48 5.56 18.42 -2.68
CA GLY A 48 6.37 18.24 -3.87
C GLY A 48 5.88 17.13 -4.80
N LYS A 49 6.31 17.19 -6.07
CA LYS A 49 6.02 16.14 -7.07
C LYS A 49 6.69 14.80 -6.74
N LEU A 50 7.87 14.86 -6.11
CA LEU A 50 8.61 13.67 -5.67
C LEU A 50 7.86 12.95 -4.55
N ASP A 51 7.31 13.67 -3.58
CA ASP A 51 6.54 13.08 -2.48
C ASP A 51 5.33 12.30 -3.00
N PHE A 52 4.62 12.88 -3.98
CA PHE A 52 3.54 12.20 -4.67
C PHE A 52 4.04 10.95 -5.41
N LEU A 53 5.13 11.06 -6.17
CA LEU A 53 5.67 9.92 -6.93
C LEU A 53 6.12 8.79 -6.01
N LEU A 54 6.83 9.11 -4.92
CA LEU A 54 7.28 8.13 -3.93
C LEU A 54 6.12 7.47 -3.21
N SER A 55 5.06 8.23 -2.89
CA SER A 55 3.83 7.67 -2.31
C SER A 55 3.17 6.66 -3.26
N VAL A 56 3.11 6.99 -4.56
CA VAL A 56 2.53 6.11 -5.58
C VAL A 56 3.39 4.87 -5.80
N VAL A 57 4.71 5.01 -5.86
CA VAL A 57 5.63 3.86 -5.99
C VAL A 57 5.57 2.96 -4.75
N GLY A 58 5.52 3.54 -3.55
CA GLY A 58 5.37 2.80 -2.30
C GLY A 58 4.04 2.05 -2.21
N PHE A 59 2.96 2.59 -2.80
CA PHE A 59 1.70 1.88 -2.93
C PHE A 59 1.75 0.75 -3.97
N ALA A 60 2.51 0.91 -5.06
CA ALA A 60 2.59 -0.06 -6.14
C ALA A 60 3.55 -1.24 -5.87
N VAL A 61 4.55 -1.06 -5.00
CA VAL A 61 5.52 -2.09 -4.64
C VAL A 61 5.10 -2.75 -3.32
N ASP A 62 4.75 -4.03 -3.37
CA ASP A 62 4.27 -4.79 -2.22
C ASP A 62 5.03 -6.13 -2.03
N LEU A 63 4.67 -6.86 -0.98
CA LEU A 63 5.21 -8.20 -0.72
C LEU A 63 4.87 -9.16 -1.87
N GLY A 64 3.70 -8.99 -2.52
CA GLY A 64 3.27 -9.73 -3.70
C GLY A 64 4.31 -9.77 -4.81
N ASN A 65 4.96 -8.64 -5.08
CA ASN A 65 6.03 -8.55 -6.07
C ASN A 65 7.27 -9.39 -5.73
N ILE A 66 7.54 -9.63 -4.43
CA ILE A 66 8.73 -10.36 -3.96
C ILE A 66 8.56 -11.87 -4.09
N TRP A 67 7.40 -12.42 -3.72
CA TRP A 67 7.19 -13.87 -3.65
C TRP A 67 6.23 -14.43 -4.71
N ARG A 68 5.15 -13.73 -5.02
CA ARG A 68 4.09 -14.24 -5.90
C ARG A 68 4.49 -14.13 -7.35
N PHE A 69 5.12 -13.02 -7.74
CA PHE A 69 5.60 -12.84 -9.10
C PHE A 69 6.66 -13.89 -9.48
N PRO A 70 7.74 -14.12 -8.70
CA PRO A 70 8.71 -15.16 -9.02
C PRO A 70 8.10 -16.57 -9.02
N TYR A 71 7.23 -16.88 -8.05
CA TYR A 71 6.53 -18.16 -8.00
C TYR A 71 5.70 -18.41 -9.27
N LEU A 72 4.92 -17.42 -9.70
CA LEU A 72 4.05 -17.53 -10.86
C LEU A 72 4.84 -17.59 -12.17
N CYS A 73 5.94 -16.84 -12.26
CA CYS A 73 6.88 -16.90 -13.37
C CYS A 73 7.47 -18.31 -13.50
N PHE A 74 8.00 -18.87 -12.41
CA PHE A 74 8.58 -20.21 -12.40
C PHE A 74 7.55 -21.29 -12.80
N LYS A 75 6.35 -21.23 -12.23
CA LYS A 75 5.28 -22.21 -12.49
C LYS A 75 4.77 -22.19 -13.94
N ASN A 76 4.78 -21.03 -14.61
CA ASN A 76 4.21 -20.86 -15.95
C ASN A 76 5.25 -20.83 -17.07
N GLY A 77 6.35 -21.56 -16.92
CA GLY A 77 7.38 -21.67 -17.98
C GLY A 77 8.49 -20.62 -17.88
N GLY A 78 8.76 -20.10 -16.68
CA GLY A 78 9.86 -19.18 -16.40
C GLY A 78 9.79 -17.92 -17.26
N GLY A 79 10.88 -17.61 -17.96
CA GLY A 79 10.99 -16.40 -18.79
C GLY A 79 9.92 -16.26 -19.87
N VAL A 80 9.29 -17.35 -20.34
CA VAL A 80 8.22 -17.29 -21.35
C VAL A 80 6.98 -16.58 -20.81
N PHE A 81 6.71 -16.69 -19.50
CA PHE A 81 5.59 -16.01 -18.84
C PHE A 81 5.67 -14.47 -18.95
N LEU A 82 6.87 -13.92 -19.14
CA LEU A 82 7.07 -12.47 -19.25
C LEU A 82 6.40 -11.88 -20.49
N ILE A 83 6.27 -12.64 -21.58
CA ILE A 83 5.65 -12.15 -22.83
C ILE A 83 4.17 -11.78 -22.61
N PRO A 84 3.28 -12.72 -22.21
CA PRO A 84 1.88 -12.39 -21.94
C PRO A 84 1.73 -11.43 -20.74
N TYR A 85 2.62 -11.50 -19.75
CA TYR A 85 2.62 -10.58 -18.61
C TYR A 85 2.84 -9.12 -19.07
N SER A 86 3.88 -8.86 -19.86
CA SER A 86 4.17 -7.51 -20.37
C SER A 86 3.05 -6.99 -21.27
N ILE A 87 2.45 -7.84 -22.11
CA ILE A 87 1.31 -7.45 -22.96
C ILE A 87 0.12 -7.02 -22.09
N MET A 88 -0.23 -7.81 -21.07
CA MET A 88 -1.34 -7.47 -20.17
C MET A 88 -1.07 -6.21 -19.35
N VAL A 89 0.17 -6.00 -18.90
CA VAL A 89 0.55 -4.77 -18.20
C VAL A 89 0.42 -3.56 -19.12
N LEU A 90 0.90 -3.64 -20.37
CA LEU A 90 0.85 -2.50 -21.29
C LEU A 90 -0.55 -2.19 -21.81
N LEU A 91 -1.38 -3.21 -22.07
CA LEU A 91 -2.73 -3.03 -22.62
C LEU A 91 -3.80 -2.77 -21.55
N THR A 92 -3.64 -3.35 -20.36
CA THR A 92 -4.66 -3.30 -19.31
C THR A 92 -4.15 -2.58 -18.06
N GLY A 93 -2.98 -2.95 -17.56
CA GLY A 93 -2.44 -2.39 -16.32
C GLY A 93 -2.18 -0.89 -16.39
N VAL A 94 -1.35 -0.46 -17.34
CA VAL A 94 -0.95 0.94 -17.52
C VAL A 94 -2.14 1.84 -17.85
N PRO A 95 -3.06 1.49 -18.78
CA PRO A 95 -4.21 2.33 -19.08
C PRO A 95 -5.19 2.46 -17.92
N LEU A 96 -5.47 1.39 -17.18
CA LEU A 96 -6.36 1.45 -16.01
C LEU A 96 -5.76 2.31 -14.89
N PHE A 97 -4.48 2.10 -14.59
CA PHE A 97 -3.76 2.88 -13.58
C PHE A 97 -3.70 4.37 -13.95
N TYR A 98 -3.39 4.68 -15.21
CA TYR A 98 -3.37 6.05 -15.70
C TYR A 98 -4.75 6.72 -15.61
N MET A 99 -5.81 6.00 -16.01
CA MET A 99 -7.18 6.48 -15.93
C MET A 99 -7.60 6.81 -14.49
N GLU A 100 -7.24 5.97 -13.52
CA GLU A 100 -7.52 6.21 -12.11
C GLU A 100 -6.77 7.43 -11.56
N LEU A 101 -5.48 7.58 -11.90
CA LEU A 101 -4.70 8.76 -11.53
C LEU A 101 -5.29 10.04 -12.12
N CYS A 102 -5.65 10.03 -13.41
CA CYS A 102 -6.27 11.16 -14.08
C CYS A 102 -7.60 11.55 -13.43
N LEU A 103 -8.48 10.57 -13.11
CA LEU A 103 -9.75 10.83 -12.43
C LEU A 103 -9.54 11.43 -11.04
N GLY A 104 -8.58 10.91 -10.27
CA GLY A 104 -8.23 11.43 -8.94
C GLY A 104 -7.76 12.88 -8.99
N GLN A 105 -6.89 13.21 -9.96
CA GLN A 105 -6.34 14.56 -10.15
C GLN A 105 -7.37 15.54 -10.71
N TYR A 106 -8.26 15.10 -11.61
CA TYR A 106 -9.28 15.94 -12.23
C TYR A 106 -10.41 16.31 -11.26
N TYR A 107 -11.01 15.32 -10.59
CA TYR A 107 -12.15 15.57 -9.69
C TYR A 107 -11.72 16.12 -8.34
N ARG A 108 -10.47 15.90 -7.94
CA ARG A 108 -9.90 16.28 -6.64
C ARG A 108 -10.83 15.90 -5.49
N LYS A 109 -11.36 14.68 -5.53
CA LYS A 109 -12.28 14.14 -4.52
C LYS A 109 -11.95 12.69 -4.15
N GLY A 110 -12.49 12.23 -3.02
CA GLY A 110 -12.37 10.82 -2.60
C GLY A 110 -13.25 9.89 -3.42
N ALA A 111 -12.95 8.59 -3.41
CA ALA A 111 -13.53 7.57 -4.31
C ALA A 111 -15.08 7.64 -4.43
N ILE A 112 -15.82 7.63 -3.31
CA ILE A 112 -17.30 7.70 -3.31
C ILE A 112 -17.80 8.95 -4.04
N THR A 113 -17.21 10.09 -3.71
CA THR A 113 -17.65 11.40 -4.24
C THR A 113 -17.20 11.63 -5.68
N THR A 114 -16.09 11.03 -6.11
CA THR A 114 -15.63 11.02 -7.50
C THR A 114 -16.62 10.23 -8.37
N TRP A 115 -16.94 8.99 -7.98
CA TRP A 115 -17.93 8.18 -8.71
C TRP A 115 -19.32 8.83 -8.73
N GLY A 116 -19.75 9.45 -7.62
CA GLY A 116 -20.99 10.22 -7.58
C GLY A 116 -21.04 11.42 -8.55
N ARG A 117 -19.89 11.98 -8.94
CA ARG A 117 -19.80 13.07 -9.94
C ARG A 117 -19.62 12.59 -11.38
N VAL A 118 -18.98 11.43 -11.58
CA VAL A 118 -18.85 10.81 -12.90
C VAL A 118 -20.19 10.23 -13.34
N CYS A 119 -20.75 9.33 -12.53
CA CYS A 119 -22.04 8.71 -12.77
C CYS A 119 -22.68 8.34 -11.42
N PRO A 120 -23.78 9.01 -11.01
CA PRO A 120 -24.39 8.75 -9.70
C PRO A 120 -24.90 7.31 -9.53
N LEU A 121 -25.22 6.62 -10.63
CA LEU A 121 -25.62 5.21 -10.60
C LEU A 121 -24.48 4.29 -10.13
N PHE A 122 -23.22 4.64 -10.44
CA PHE A 122 -22.03 3.88 -10.05
C PHE A 122 -21.41 4.33 -8.74
N LYS A 123 -22.12 5.11 -7.92
CA LYS A 123 -21.66 5.51 -6.58
C LYS A 123 -21.33 4.31 -5.69
N GLY A 124 -21.99 3.17 -5.90
CA GLY A 124 -21.70 1.91 -5.21
C GLY A 124 -20.24 1.44 -5.34
N ILE A 125 -19.60 1.68 -6.49
CA ILE A 125 -18.20 1.30 -6.73
C ILE A 125 -17.27 1.94 -5.69
N GLY A 126 -17.50 3.21 -5.36
CA GLY A 126 -16.69 3.90 -4.35
C GLY A 126 -16.81 3.29 -2.95
N TYR A 127 -17.97 2.75 -2.58
CA TYR A 127 -18.15 2.03 -1.32
C TYR A 127 -17.44 0.67 -1.37
N CYS A 128 -17.54 -0.06 -2.49
CA CYS A 128 -16.84 -1.34 -2.66
C CYS A 128 -15.32 -1.18 -2.55
N VAL A 129 -14.74 -0.12 -3.13
CA VAL A 129 -13.30 0.16 -3.02
C VAL A 129 -12.88 0.37 -1.57
N ILE A 130 -13.62 1.19 -0.81
CA ILE A 130 -13.30 1.46 0.61
C ILE A 130 -13.45 0.19 1.45
N LEU A 131 -14.50 -0.59 1.22
CA LEU A 131 -14.72 -1.85 1.93
C LEU A 131 -13.61 -2.87 1.62
N THR A 132 -13.18 -2.95 0.36
CA THR A 132 -12.07 -3.83 -0.05
C THR A 132 -10.77 -3.42 0.62
N ALA A 133 -10.45 -2.11 0.64
CA ALA A 133 -9.27 -1.61 1.34
C ALA A 133 -9.30 -1.99 2.83
N PHE A 134 -10.44 -1.80 3.50
CA PHE A 134 -10.61 -2.18 4.90
C PHE A 134 -10.38 -3.68 5.17
N TYR A 135 -10.90 -4.57 4.30
CA TYR A 135 -10.64 -5.99 4.43
C TYR A 135 -9.18 -6.36 4.18
N VAL A 136 -8.52 -5.70 3.23
CA VAL A 136 -7.11 -5.91 2.94
C VAL A 136 -6.25 -5.50 4.14
N ASP A 137 -6.53 -4.34 4.73
CA ASP A 137 -5.79 -3.82 5.88
C ASP A 137 -5.77 -4.80 7.06
N PHE A 138 -6.87 -5.53 7.34
CA PHE A 138 -6.91 -6.47 8.46
C PHE A 138 -5.86 -7.58 8.36
N PHE A 139 -5.76 -8.24 7.21
CA PHE A 139 -4.81 -9.34 7.07
C PHE A 139 -3.40 -8.85 6.71
N TYR A 140 -3.27 -7.74 5.96
CA TYR A 140 -1.95 -7.21 5.59
C TYR A 140 -1.18 -6.73 6.81
N ASN A 141 -1.84 -6.07 7.77
CA ASN A 141 -1.17 -5.62 8.99
C ASN A 141 -0.66 -6.79 9.85
N VAL A 142 -1.34 -7.94 9.85
CA VAL A 142 -0.86 -9.16 10.53
C VAL A 142 0.42 -9.68 9.87
N ILE A 143 0.47 -9.70 8.53
CA ILE A 143 1.67 -10.11 7.78
C ILE A 143 2.84 -9.16 8.08
N LEU A 144 2.58 -7.84 8.13
CA LEU A 144 3.59 -6.86 8.51
C LEU A 144 4.08 -7.06 9.96
N ALA A 145 3.18 -7.37 10.89
CA ALA A 145 3.53 -7.67 12.28
C ALA A 145 4.43 -8.91 12.38
N TRP A 146 4.14 -9.96 11.61
CA TRP A 146 5.04 -11.12 11.50
C TRP A 146 6.39 -10.70 10.94
N GLY A 147 6.45 -9.94 9.84
CA GLY A 147 7.71 -9.43 9.29
C GLY A 147 8.56 -8.66 10.31
N LEU A 148 7.93 -7.79 11.12
CA LEU A 148 8.59 -7.08 12.21
C LEU A 148 9.05 -8.00 13.34
N HIS A 149 8.26 -9.04 13.66
CA HIS A 149 8.64 -10.04 14.65
C HIS A 149 9.89 -10.83 14.21
N PHE A 150 9.92 -11.30 12.96
CA PHE A 150 11.09 -11.97 12.37
C PHE A 150 12.29 -11.02 12.29
N LEU A 151 12.09 -9.74 11.98
CA LEU A 151 13.16 -8.74 11.99
C LEU A 151 13.74 -8.57 13.40
N TYR A 152 12.89 -8.43 14.40
CA TYR A 152 13.32 -8.27 15.79
C TYR A 152 14.10 -9.49 16.30
N THR A 153 13.59 -10.70 16.03
CA THR A 153 14.20 -11.96 16.48
C THR A 153 15.48 -12.29 15.72
N SER A 154 15.66 -11.75 14.50
CA SER A 154 16.90 -11.86 13.71
C SER A 154 18.10 -11.15 14.36
N PHE A 155 17.90 -10.25 15.32
CA PHE A 155 19.02 -9.62 16.05
C PHE A 155 19.63 -10.52 17.15
N SER A 156 19.56 -11.84 16.97
CA SER A 156 20.10 -12.86 17.88
C SER A 156 21.18 -13.69 17.18
N PHE A 157 22.22 -14.12 17.92
CA PHE A 157 23.29 -14.96 17.36
C PHE A 157 22.81 -16.36 16.95
N ASN A 158 21.88 -16.94 17.72
CA ASN A 158 21.23 -18.21 17.39
C ASN A 158 19.82 -17.91 16.89
N LEU A 159 19.57 -18.21 15.62
CA LEU A 159 18.26 -17.95 15.01
C LEU A 159 17.28 -19.07 15.41
N PRO A 160 16.09 -18.74 15.92
CA PRO A 160 15.15 -19.74 16.43
C PRO A 160 14.70 -20.73 15.34
N TRP A 161 14.48 -20.25 14.11
CA TRP A 161 14.10 -21.07 12.95
C TRP A 161 15.24 -21.85 12.28
N ALA A 162 16.48 -21.75 12.78
CA ALA A 162 17.64 -22.43 12.17
C ALA A 162 17.89 -23.83 12.76
N SER A 163 17.33 -24.15 13.92
CA SER A 163 17.57 -25.42 14.61
C SER A 163 16.27 -26.03 15.13
N CYS A 164 16.22 -27.36 15.25
CA CYS A 164 15.08 -28.07 15.83
C CYS A 164 15.15 -28.17 17.37
N ASN A 165 16.12 -27.50 18.02
CA ASN A 165 16.34 -27.59 19.47
C ASN A 165 15.61 -26.47 20.23
N ASN A 166 14.32 -26.24 19.93
CA ASN A 166 13.48 -25.31 20.66
C ASN A 166 12.31 -26.03 21.34
N THR A 167 11.71 -25.36 22.33
CA THR A 167 10.60 -25.92 23.12
C THR A 167 9.29 -26.09 22.34
N TYR A 168 9.17 -25.44 21.18
CA TYR A 168 7.99 -25.51 20.31
C TYR A 168 8.16 -26.53 19.16
N ASN A 169 9.35 -27.11 18.99
CA ASN A 169 9.59 -28.06 17.91
C ASN A 169 8.94 -29.42 18.19
N SER A 170 8.40 -30.05 17.15
CA SER A 170 7.84 -31.39 17.23
C SER A 170 8.88 -32.47 16.87
N ASP A 171 8.57 -33.74 17.15
CA ASP A 171 9.41 -34.88 16.75
C ASP A 171 9.54 -35.03 15.21
N ALA A 172 8.70 -34.31 14.43
CA ALA A 172 8.75 -34.28 12.97
C ALA A 172 9.72 -33.21 12.41
N CYS A 173 10.31 -32.37 13.28
CA CYS A 173 11.23 -31.32 12.88
C CYS A 173 12.49 -31.90 12.22
N TYR A 174 12.84 -31.32 11.08
CA TYR A 174 14.00 -31.70 10.29
C TYR A 174 15.01 -30.56 10.16
N GLU A 175 16.28 -30.85 10.48
CA GLU A 175 17.42 -29.95 10.29
C GLU A 175 18.37 -30.46 9.17
N PRO A 176 18.66 -29.67 8.12
CA PRO A 176 19.63 -30.06 7.10
C PRO A 176 21.07 -29.90 7.64
N HIS A 177 21.71 -31.01 8.01
CA HIS A 177 23.13 -31.03 8.36
C HIS A 177 24.00 -31.25 7.10
N TRP A 178 24.86 -30.29 6.77
CA TRP A 178 25.84 -30.42 5.70
C TRP A 178 27.04 -31.24 6.20
N SER A 179 27.28 -32.39 5.58
CA SER A 179 28.46 -33.22 5.84
C SER A 179 29.59 -32.76 4.91
N ASP A 180 30.77 -32.42 5.43
CA ASP A 180 31.96 -32.03 4.64
C ASP A 180 32.49 -33.15 3.71
N ASP A 181 31.93 -34.35 3.81
CA ASP A 181 32.41 -35.56 3.11
C ASP A 181 31.79 -35.77 1.72
N GLY A 182 31.15 -34.75 1.13
CA GLY A 182 30.55 -34.81 -0.22
C GLY A 182 29.35 -35.77 -0.38
N THR A 183 29.05 -36.60 0.61
CA THR A 183 27.80 -37.35 0.72
C THR A 183 26.83 -36.57 1.60
N ALA A 184 25.85 -35.90 1.00
CA ALA A 184 24.77 -35.25 1.72
C ALA A 184 23.87 -36.29 2.42
N LYS A 185 24.30 -36.82 3.56
CA LYS A 185 23.46 -37.64 4.42
C LYS A 185 22.80 -36.73 5.44
N CYS A 186 21.56 -36.38 5.13
CA CYS A 186 20.64 -35.69 6.03
C CYS A 186 20.50 -36.52 7.32
N ARG A 187 20.61 -35.90 8.50
CA ARG A 187 20.22 -36.57 9.75
C ARG A 187 18.72 -36.83 9.65
N SER A 188 18.36 -38.08 9.40
CA SER A 188 16.95 -38.45 9.29
C SER A 188 16.30 -38.21 10.64
N ALA A 189 15.11 -37.58 10.64
CA ALA A 189 14.17 -37.67 11.75
C ALA A 189 14.11 -39.13 12.23
N ASN A 190 13.97 -39.35 13.53
CA ASN A 190 13.88 -40.69 14.11
C ASN A 190 12.90 -41.52 13.27
N GLN A 191 13.40 -42.61 12.69
CA GLN A 191 12.73 -43.42 11.65
C GLN A 191 11.39 -44.04 12.09
N SER A 192 10.94 -43.80 13.32
CA SER A 192 9.70 -44.31 13.89
C SER A 192 8.44 -43.54 13.50
N VAL A 193 8.55 -42.42 12.76
CA VAL A 193 7.38 -41.63 12.38
C VAL A 193 7.29 -41.50 10.85
N SER A 194 6.31 -42.18 10.27
CA SER A 194 5.91 -42.09 8.86
C SER A 194 5.20 -40.75 8.52
N SER A 195 5.43 -39.70 9.30
CA SER A 195 4.74 -38.42 9.18
C SER A 195 5.61 -37.45 8.38
N GLU A 196 4.91 -36.59 7.66
CA GLU A 196 5.41 -35.47 6.87
C GLU A 196 6.54 -34.72 7.61
N LYS A 197 7.69 -34.56 6.95
CA LYS A 197 8.84 -33.85 7.51
C LYS A 197 8.54 -32.35 7.49
N ILE A 198 8.69 -31.67 8.62
CA ILE A 198 8.43 -30.23 8.74
C ILE A 198 9.76 -29.53 9.06
N SER A 199 10.02 -28.39 8.42
CA SER A 199 11.24 -27.62 8.68
C SER A 199 11.13 -26.83 9.99
N ALA A 200 12.26 -26.62 10.69
CA ALA A 200 12.31 -25.75 11.87
C ALA A 200 11.74 -24.33 11.61
N ALA A 201 11.84 -23.84 10.39
CA ALA A 201 11.27 -22.56 9.98
C ALA A 201 9.76 -22.59 9.78
N GLU A 202 9.19 -23.73 9.40
CA GLU A 202 7.73 -23.89 9.26
C GLU A 202 7.04 -24.02 10.63
N GLU A 203 7.69 -24.67 11.59
CA GLU A 203 7.18 -24.79 12.97
C GLU A 203 7.33 -23.52 13.81
N TYR A 204 8.12 -22.55 13.34
CA TYR A 204 8.30 -21.27 14.02
C TYR A 204 7.15 -20.28 13.75
N PHE A 205 6.28 -20.58 12.77
CA PHE A 205 5.11 -19.77 12.44
C PHE A 205 3.91 -20.01 13.37
#